data_AF-A0A401TY90-F1
#
_entry.id   AF-A0A401TY90-F1
#
_cell.length_a   1.000
_cell.length_b   1.000
_cell.length_c   1.000
_cell.angle_alpha   90.00
_cell.angle_beta   90.00
_cell.angle_gamma   90.00
#
_symmetry.space_group_name_H-M   'P 1'
#
loop_
_entity.id
_entity.type
_entity.pdbx_description
1 polymer ?
#
loop_
_entity_poly.entity_id
_entity_poly.type
_entity_poly.pdbx_seq_one_letter_code
_entity_poly.pdbx_strand_id
1 'polypeptide(L)'
;MPYGALLRTLKARHWLPAHVVEAVPTPKRGFIVSWCGMRGIVTLAAAFALPEWFPFRDLILLTAFAVVLGSLVIQGLTLRPLILALNFADDDPVGREAAHARSVAFRAALDEIDSDPSEEAEILRLEYRAVLLRAETDGGLSTRELPADPLRRRAIAAARQALLGLR
;
A
#
# COMPACT_ATOMS: atom_id res chain seq x y z
N MET A 1 -20.55 26.91 1.31
CA MET A 1 -19.08 27.02 1.15
C MET A 1 -18.51 25.62 0.98
N PRO A 2 -17.86 25.29 -0.16
CA PRO A 2 -17.44 23.92 -0.41
C PRO A 2 -16.24 23.59 0.48
N TYR A 3 -16.31 22.43 1.12
CA TYR A 3 -15.32 21.81 2.00
C TYR A 3 -13.87 21.92 1.47
N GLY A 4 -13.71 21.93 0.13
CA GLY A 4 -12.41 22.04 -0.54
C GLY A 4 -11.70 23.40 -0.41
N ALA A 5 -12.41 24.50 -0.11
CA ALA A 5 -11.77 25.82 0.07
C ALA A 5 -11.10 25.93 1.44
N LEU A 6 -11.76 25.43 2.49
CA LEU A 6 -11.28 25.46 3.87
C LEU A 6 -10.01 24.60 4.05
N LEU A 7 -9.97 23.43 3.40
CA LEU A 7 -8.81 22.54 3.46
C LEU A 7 -7.57 23.13 2.77
N ARG A 8 -7.72 23.87 1.67
CA ARG A 8 -6.59 24.54 1.00
C ARG A 8 -5.97 25.63 1.87
N THR A 9 -6.80 26.42 2.55
CA THR A 9 -6.33 27.48 3.44
C THR A 9 -5.62 26.96 4.69
N LEU A 10 -6.04 25.82 5.23
CA LEU A 10 -5.39 25.20 6.39
C LEU A 10 -4.06 24.51 6.00
N LYS A 11 -3.99 23.90 4.81
CA LYS A 11 -2.74 23.34 4.25
C LYS A 11 -1.69 24.43 3.96
N ALA A 12 -2.12 25.59 3.43
CA ALA A 12 -1.24 26.72 3.15
C ALA A 12 -0.58 27.32 4.41
N ARG A 13 -1.17 27.05 5.58
CA ARG A 13 -0.69 27.58 6.87
C ARG A 13 0.27 26.62 7.60
N HIS A 14 0.58 25.45 7.03
CA HIS A 14 1.53 24.46 7.57
C HIS A 14 1.13 23.82 8.93
N TRP A 15 -0.14 23.93 9.35
CA TRP A 15 -0.64 23.39 10.63
C TRP A 15 -1.09 21.92 10.58
N LEU A 16 -1.14 21.32 9.39
CA LEU A 16 -1.51 19.91 9.21
C LEU A 16 -0.28 19.12 8.76
N PRO A 17 0.14 18.09 9.49
CA PRO A 17 1.21 17.21 9.05
C PRO A 17 0.85 16.56 7.71
N ALA A 18 1.82 16.49 6.78
CA ALA A 18 1.61 15.91 5.46
C ALA A 18 1.15 14.43 5.50
N HIS A 19 1.40 13.72 6.61
CA HIS A 19 0.99 12.32 6.81
C HIS A 19 -0.53 12.12 7.00
N VAL A 20 -1.33 13.20 7.12
CA VAL A 20 -2.79 13.13 7.36
C VAL A 20 -3.60 13.41 6.10
N VAL A 21 -2.99 13.58 4.92
CA VAL A 21 -3.77 13.68 3.68
C VAL A 21 -4.29 12.29 3.34
N GLU A 22 -5.44 11.94 3.91
CA GLU A 22 -6.30 10.84 3.46
C GLU A 22 -6.38 10.94 1.95
N ALA A 23 -5.79 9.96 1.25
CA ALA A 23 -5.91 9.86 -0.18
C ALA A 23 -7.40 9.84 -0.49
N VAL A 24 -7.91 10.93 -1.09
CA VAL A 24 -9.32 11.04 -1.47
C VAL A 24 -9.66 9.77 -2.23
N PRO A 25 -10.60 8.93 -1.74
CA PRO A 25 -10.81 7.63 -2.34
C PRO A 25 -11.20 7.84 -3.80
N THR A 26 -10.42 7.27 -4.71
CA THR A 26 -10.79 7.19 -6.12
C THR A 26 -12.22 6.64 -6.21
N PRO A 27 -13.09 7.09 -7.12
CA PRO A 27 -14.45 6.56 -7.24
C PRO A 27 -14.50 5.02 -7.32
N LYS A 28 -13.49 4.39 -7.96
CA LYS A 28 -13.30 2.93 -7.96
C LYS A 28 -13.07 2.34 -6.56
N ARG A 29 -12.23 2.99 -5.73
CA ARG A 29 -11.94 2.57 -4.35
C ARG A 29 -13.18 2.75 -3.47
N GLY A 30 -13.87 3.88 -3.61
CA GLY A 30 -15.15 4.14 -2.94
C GLY A 30 -16.22 3.11 -3.29
N PHE A 31 -16.29 2.70 -4.55
CA PHE A 31 -17.21 1.64 -5.00
C PHE A 31 -16.93 0.30 -4.32
N ILE A 32 -15.66 -0.13 -4.23
CA ILE A 32 -15.31 -1.37 -3.51
C ILE A 32 -15.62 -1.27 -2.02
N VAL A 33 -15.25 -0.16 -1.38
CA VAL A 33 -15.54 0.04 0.06
C VAL A 33 -17.05 -0.03 0.31
N SER A 34 -17.85 0.59 -0.55
CA SER A 34 -19.31 0.49 -0.48
C SER A 34 -19.81 -0.93 -0.77
N TRP A 35 -19.16 -1.66 -1.67
CA TRP A 35 -19.51 -3.04 -2.01
C TRP A 35 -19.23 -4.01 -0.86
N CYS A 36 -18.17 -3.77 -0.08
CA CYS A 36 -17.76 -4.53 1.10
C CYS A 36 -18.44 -4.09 2.40
N GLY A 37 -19.42 -3.19 2.36
CA GLY A 37 -20.04 -2.59 3.54
C GLY A 37 -20.69 -3.58 4.51
N MET A 38 -21.01 -3.08 5.72
CA MET A 38 -21.59 -3.80 6.87
C MET A 38 -22.96 -4.42 6.54
N ARG A 39 -22.96 -5.60 5.90
CA ARG A 39 -24.19 -6.30 5.56
C ARG A 39 -24.60 -7.30 6.63
N GLY A 40 -25.90 -7.36 6.88
CA GLY A 40 -26.54 -8.42 7.66
C GLY A 40 -26.55 -8.26 9.17
N ILE A 41 -25.71 -7.40 9.76
CA ILE A 41 -25.73 -7.20 11.23
C ILE A 41 -27.06 -6.61 11.68
N VAL A 42 -27.60 -5.64 10.95
CA VAL A 42 -28.90 -4.99 11.28
C VAL A 42 -30.04 -5.97 11.09
N THR A 43 -30.01 -6.77 10.02
CA THR A 43 -31.03 -7.80 9.72
C THR A 43 -31.07 -8.88 10.80
N LEU A 44 -29.90 -9.37 11.22
CA LEU A 44 -29.80 -10.35 12.30
C LEU A 44 -30.23 -9.74 13.64
N ALA A 45 -29.77 -8.53 13.96
CA ALA A 45 -30.16 -7.83 15.18
C ALA A 45 -31.67 -7.63 15.26
N ALA A 46 -32.31 -7.21 14.18
CA ALA A 46 -33.76 -7.06 14.11
C ALA A 46 -34.49 -8.39 14.29
N ALA A 47 -33.99 -9.47 13.70
CA ALA A 47 -34.56 -10.81 13.86
C ALA A 47 -34.40 -11.33 15.31
N PHE A 48 -33.26 -11.07 15.96
CA PHE A 48 -33.02 -11.42 17.36
C PHE A 48 -33.80 -10.57 18.36
N ALA A 49 -34.16 -9.35 17.99
CA ALA A 49 -34.98 -8.46 18.81
C ALA A 49 -36.45 -8.91 18.91
N LEU A 50 -36.86 -9.93 18.15
CA LEU A 50 -38.23 -10.46 18.21
C LEU A 50 -38.47 -11.21 19.54
N PRO A 51 -39.56 -10.89 20.26
CA PRO A 51 -39.92 -11.55 21.50
C PRO A 51 -40.32 -13.02 21.27
N GLU A 52 -40.18 -13.86 22.28
CA GLU A 52 -40.38 -15.33 22.15
C GLU A 52 -41.78 -15.74 21.71
N TRP A 53 -42.80 -14.95 22.06
CA TRP A 53 -44.20 -15.18 21.67
C TRP A 53 -44.53 -14.70 20.25
N PHE A 54 -43.55 -14.20 19.48
CA PHE A 54 -43.79 -13.74 18.13
C PHE A 54 -44.03 -14.93 17.17
N PRO A 55 -45.13 -14.93 16.38
CA PRO A 55 -45.43 -16.04 15.49
C PRO A 55 -44.34 -16.20 14.43
N PHE A 56 -43.95 -17.44 14.14
CA PHE A 56 -42.93 -17.80 13.13
C PHE A 56 -41.52 -17.22 13.40
N ARG A 57 -41.19 -16.85 14.64
CA ARG A 57 -39.89 -16.31 15.02
C ARG A 57 -38.70 -17.14 14.51
N ASP A 58 -38.73 -18.46 14.71
CA ASP A 58 -37.62 -19.33 14.31
C ASP A 58 -37.46 -19.40 12.79
N LEU A 59 -38.57 -19.33 12.04
CA LEU A 59 -38.55 -19.24 10.58
C LEU A 59 -37.96 -17.91 10.12
N ILE A 60 -38.28 -16.81 10.80
CA ILE A 60 -37.71 -15.48 10.51
C ILE A 60 -36.21 -15.48 10.78
N LEU A 61 -35.77 -16.05 11.91
CA LEU A 61 -34.35 -16.18 12.26
C LEU A 61 -33.57 -17.01 11.24
N LEU A 62 -34.10 -18.19 10.88
CA LEU A 62 -33.52 -19.06 9.86
C LEU A 62 -33.39 -18.32 8.53
N THR A 63 -34.44 -17.62 8.12
CA THR A 63 -34.46 -16.87 6.86
C THR A 63 -33.48 -15.71 6.89
N ALA A 64 -33.46 -14.92 7.97
CA ALA A 64 -32.53 -13.82 8.15
C ALA A 64 -31.07 -14.30 8.11
N PHE A 65 -30.78 -15.40 8.80
CA PHE A 65 -29.46 -16.03 8.77
C PHE A 65 -29.09 -16.51 7.37
N ALA A 66 -29.97 -17.25 6.69
CA ALA A 66 -29.73 -17.77 5.34
C ALA A 66 -29.48 -16.64 4.33
N VAL A 67 -30.27 -15.57 4.40
CA VAL A 67 -30.10 -14.39 3.53
C VAL A 67 -28.77 -13.69 3.80
N VAL A 68 -28.41 -13.48 5.07
CA VAL A 68 -27.14 -12.85 5.42
C VAL A 68 -25.97 -13.71 4.96
N LEU A 69 -25.96 -14.99 5.30
CA LEU A 69 -24.91 -15.92 4.91
C LEU A 69 -24.79 -16.02 3.39
N GLY A 70 -25.90 -16.19 2.67
CA GLY A 70 -25.92 -16.24 1.22
C GLY A 70 -25.37 -14.95 0.60
N SER A 71 -25.75 -13.80 1.13
CA SER A 71 -25.24 -12.51 0.66
C SER A 71 -23.72 -12.38 0.87
N LEU A 72 -23.21 -12.84 2.01
CA LEU A 72 -21.77 -12.82 2.32
C LEU A 72 -20.98 -13.76 1.43
N VAL A 73 -21.50 -14.96 1.18
CA VAL A 73 -20.87 -15.93 0.27
C VAL A 73 -20.78 -15.35 -1.15
N ILE A 74 -21.89 -14.84 -1.68
CA ILE A 74 -21.92 -14.22 -3.01
C ILE A 74 -20.95 -13.04 -3.06
N GLN A 75 -20.93 -12.17 -2.05
CA GLN A 75 -20.02 -11.02 -2.02
C GLN A 75 -18.56 -11.42 -1.92
N GLY A 76 -18.21 -12.39 -1.08
CA GLY A 76 -16.85 -12.89 -0.95
C GLY A 76 -16.33 -13.47 -2.27
N LEU A 77 -17.16 -14.24 -2.98
CA LEU A 77 -16.86 -14.78 -4.31
C LEU A 77 -16.79 -13.69 -5.38
N THR A 78 -17.62 -12.64 -5.28
CA THR A 78 -17.66 -11.54 -6.25
C THR A 78 -16.52 -10.52 -6.05
N LEU A 79 -15.92 -10.47 -4.86
CA LEU A 79 -14.89 -9.47 -4.54
C LEU A 79 -13.63 -9.65 -5.38
N ARG A 80 -13.13 -10.88 -5.52
CA ARG A 80 -11.93 -11.17 -6.33
C ARG A 80 -12.07 -10.75 -7.80
N PRO A 81 -13.11 -11.18 -8.55
CA PRO A 81 -13.28 -10.73 -9.94
C PRO A 81 -13.54 -9.23 -10.03
N LEU A 82 -14.23 -8.63 -9.06
CA LEU A 82 -14.45 -7.18 -9.03
C LEU A 82 -13.14 -6.39 -8.86
N ILE A 83 -12.26 -6.82 -7.96
CA ILE A 83 -10.93 -6.23 -7.76
C ILE A 83 -10.10 -6.33 -9.05
N LEU A 84 -10.08 -7.51 -9.68
CA LEU A 84 -9.33 -7.73 -10.91
C LEU A 84 -9.88 -6.91 -12.09
N ALA A 85 -11.20 -6.79 -12.21
CA ALA A 85 -11.85 -6.01 -13.27
C ALA A 85 -11.63 -4.50 -13.13
N LEU A 86 -11.54 -3.99 -11.89
CA LEU A 86 -11.37 -2.55 -11.65
C LEU A 86 -9.93 -2.06 -11.89
N ASN A 87 -8.97 -2.98 -12.07
CA ASN A 87 -7.56 -2.75 -12.40
C ASN A 87 -7.01 -1.52 -11.67
N PHE A 88 -6.93 -1.62 -10.34
CA PHE A 88 -6.31 -0.57 -9.55
C PHE A 88 -4.85 -0.49 -9.94
N ALA A 89 -4.38 0.73 -10.22
CA ALA A 89 -2.96 0.99 -10.14
C ALA A 89 -2.52 0.59 -8.72
N ASP A 90 -1.55 -0.31 -8.65
CA ASP A 90 -0.92 -0.73 -7.41
C ASP A 90 -0.08 0.46 -6.92
N ASP A 91 -0.76 1.46 -6.38
CA ASP A 91 -0.15 2.59 -5.72
C ASP A 91 0.35 2.05 -4.38
N ASP A 92 1.44 1.28 -4.35
CA ASP A 92 2.05 0.73 -3.14
C ASP A 92 2.38 1.89 -2.19
N PRO A 93 1.46 2.22 -1.26
CA PRO A 93 1.55 3.48 -0.54
C PRO A 93 2.63 3.35 0.55
N VAL A 94 2.76 2.14 1.09
CA VAL A 94 3.81 1.75 2.03
C VAL A 94 5.16 1.77 1.34
N GLY A 95 5.27 1.22 0.12
CA GLY A 95 6.50 1.26 -0.67
C GLY A 95 6.93 2.67 -1.01
N ARG A 96 6.01 3.55 -1.41
CA ARG A 96 6.29 4.98 -1.66
C ARG A 96 6.75 5.71 -0.40
N GLU A 97 6.08 5.51 0.73
CA GLU A 97 6.46 6.16 1.99
C GLU A 97 7.82 5.66 2.47
N ALA A 98 8.06 4.35 2.41
CA ALA A 98 9.36 3.77 2.74
C ALA A 98 10.47 4.25 1.80
N ALA A 99 10.18 4.37 0.50
CA ALA A 99 11.10 4.93 -0.48
C ALA A 99 11.47 6.38 -0.18
N HIS A 100 10.49 7.20 0.19
CA HIS A 100 10.70 8.59 0.60
C HIS A 100 11.51 8.69 1.90
N ALA A 101 11.18 7.89 2.91
CA ALA A 101 11.95 7.85 4.15
C ALA A 101 13.41 7.44 3.91
N ARG A 102 13.66 6.46 3.03
CA ARG A 102 15.00 6.03 2.64
C ARG A 102 15.76 7.15 1.91
N SER A 103 15.14 7.87 0.99
CA SER A 103 15.83 8.96 0.28
C SER A 103 16.21 10.11 1.21
N VAL A 104 15.34 10.43 2.19
CA VAL A 104 15.67 11.40 3.25
C VAL A 104 16.86 10.91 4.09
N ALA A 105 16.88 9.64 4.49
CA ALA A 105 17.98 9.07 5.26
C ALA A 105 19.31 9.09 4.50
N PHE A 106 19.32 8.71 3.22
CA PHE A 106 20.54 8.74 2.40
C PHE A 106 21.05 10.16 2.13
N ARG A 107 20.15 11.14 1.95
CA ARG A 107 20.54 12.56 1.83
C ARG A 107 21.19 13.07 3.12
N ALA A 108 20.58 12.81 4.27
CA ALA A 108 21.18 13.18 5.56
C ALA A 108 22.53 12.50 5.80
N ALA A 109 22.67 11.23 5.40
CA ALA A 109 23.94 10.52 5.50
C ALA A 109 25.02 11.11 4.56
N LEU A 110 24.64 11.53 3.35
CA LEU A 110 25.54 12.22 2.42
C LEU A 110 26.00 13.57 2.98
N ASP A 111 25.09 14.35 3.56
CA ASP A 111 25.39 15.66 4.12
C ASP A 111 26.40 15.56 5.28
N GLU A 112 26.28 14.51 6.12
CA GLU A 112 27.22 14.24 7.21
C GLU A 112 28.63 13.90 6.71
N ILE A 113 28.72 13.06 5.67
CA ILE A 113 30.02 12.62 5.15
C ILE A 113 30.62 13.58 4.12
N ASP A 114 29.92 14.61 3.65
CA ASP A 114 30.35 15.43 2.50
C ASP A 114 31.73 16.07 2.71
N SER A 115 32.06 16.46 3.95
CA SER A 115 33.34 17.12 4.28
C SER A 115 34.53 16.19 4.53
N ASP A 116 34.34 14.86 4.57
CA ASP A 116 35.40 13.91 4.94
C ASP A 116 36.29 13.51 3.73
N PRO A 117 37.56 13.92 3.62
CA PRO A 117 38.37 13.62 2.43
C PRO A 117 38.86 12.16 2.32
N SER A 118 38.46 11.25 3.24
CA SER A 118 38.88 9.85 3.22
C SER A 118 38.38 9.08 1.99
N GLU A 119 39.14 8.06 1.61
CA GLU A 119 38.82 7.17 0.48
C GLU A 119 37.55 6.35 0.79
N GLU A 120 37.36 5.96 2.06
CA GLU A 120 36.16 5.28 2.53
C GLU A 120 34.90 6.15 2.37
N ALA A 121 34.99 7.44 2.69
CA ALA A 121 33.88 8.37 2.51
C ALA A 121 33.55 8.57 1.02
N GLU A 122 34.56 8.59 0.14
CA GLU A 122 34.34 8.71 -1.30
C GLU A 122 33.60 7.50 -1.88
N ILE A 123 33.95 6.28 -1.43
CA ILE A 123 33.23 5.06 -1.80
C ILE A 123 31.75 5.15 -1.38
N LEU A 124 31.48 5.56 -0.14
CA LEU A 124 30.12 5.70 0.37
C LEU A 124 29.32 6.79 -0.38
N ARG A 125 29.94 7.93 -0.70
CA ARG A 125 29.28 9.01 -1.46
C ARG A 125 28.84 8.53 -2.84
N LEU A 126 29.71 7.81 -3.54
CA LEU A 126 29.40 7.24 -4.85
C LEU A 126 28.23 6.27 -4.76
N GLU A 127 28.21 5.41 -3.74
CA GLU A 127 27.12 4.47 -3.50
C GLU A 127 25.79 5.19 -3.22
N TYR A 128 25.76 6.13 -2.26
CA TYR A 128 24.53 6.81 -1.87
C TYR A 128 23.99 7.73 -2.96
N ARG A 129 24.85 8.42 -3.72
CA ARG A 129 24.42 9.21 -4.89
C ARG A 129 23.81 8.33 -5.97
N ALA A 130 24.39 7.16 -6.23
CA ALA A 130 23.84 6.20 -7.19
C ALA A 130 22.45 5.69 -6.76
N VAL A 131 22.25 5.45 -5.46
CA VAL A 131 20.96 5.07 -4.88
C VAL A 131 19.93 6.20 -5.06
N LEU A 132 20.29 7.46 -4.77
CA LEU A 132 19.37 8.60 -4.88
C LEU A 132 18.97 8.94 -6.32
N LEU A 133 19.92 8.96 -7.26
CA LEU A 133 19.65 9.21 -8.69
C LEU A 133 18.59 8.27 -9.26
N ARG A 134 18.58 7.02 -8.79
CA ARG A 134 17.63 6.01 -9.28
C ARG A 134 16.28 6.06 -8.58
N ALA A 135 16.27 6.46 -7.30
CA ALA A 135 15.03 6.78 -6.59
C ALA A 135 14.22 7.87 -7.33
N GLU A 136 14.90 8.84 -7.93
CA GLU A 136 14.26 9.90 -8.73
C GLU A 136 13.71 9.37 -10.06
N THR A 137 14.41 8.44 -10.73
CA THR A 137 13.98 7.84 -12.00
C THR A 137 12.81 6.85 -11.84
N ASP A 138 12.87 5.98 -10.81
CA ASP A 138 11.90 4.88 -10.62
C ASP A 138 10.72 5.28 -9.71
N GLY A 139 10.65 6.54 -9.28
CA GLY A 139 9.59 7.05 -8.40
C GLY A 139 9.66 6.53 -6.95
N GLY A 140 10.81 5.96 -6.56
CA GLY A 140 11.12 5.53 -5.21
C GLY A 140 12.06 4.32 -5.12
N LEU A 141 12.75 4.18 -3.99
CA LEU A 141 13.55 2.99 -3.65
C LEU A 141 12.64 1.81 -3.27
N SER A 142 12.02 1.18 -4.26
CA SER A 142 11.28 -0.06 -4.04
C SER A 142 12.24 -1.17 -3.59
N THR A 143 11.80 -2.02 -2.67
CA THR A 143 12.60 -3.15 -2.13
C THR A 143 13.00 -4.18 -3.21
N ARG A 144 12.48 -4.07 -4.44
CA ARG A 144 12.61 -5.12 -5.45
C ARG A 144 13.88 -5.09 -6.30
N GLU A 145 14.62 -3.99 -6.37
CA GLU A 145 15.82 -3.93 -7.21
C GLU A 145 16.98 -3.27 -6.47
N LEU A 146 17.89 -4.09 -5.94
CA LEU A 146 19.15 -3.58 -5.40
C LEU A 146 20.01 -3.01 -6.55
N PRO A 147 20.82 -1.96 -6.29
CA PRO A 147 21.48 -1.09 -7.28
C PRO A 147 22.34 -1.76 -8.36
N ALA A 148 22.73 -3.02 -8.17
CA ALA A 148 23.65 -3.74 -9.03
C ALA A 148 23.08 -5.03 -9.62
N ASP A 149 21.80 -5.36 -9.44
CA ASP A 149 21.30 -6.72 -9.70
C ASP A 149 21.66 -7.30 -11.11
N PRO A 150 21.52 -6.57 -12.24
CA PRO A 150 21.94 -7.11 -13.54
C PRO A 150 23.46 -7.26 -13.69
N LEU A 151 24.26 -6.33 -13.17
CA LEU A 151 25.73 -6.40 -13.20
C LEU A 151 26.25 -7.48 -12.25
N ARG A 152 25.65 -7.60 -11.07
CA ARG A 152 25.95 -8.60 -10.04
C ARG A 152 25.60 -10.00 -10.53
N ARG A 153 24.45 -10.17 -11.20
CA ARG A 153 24.09 -11.43 -11.86
C ARG A 153 25.10 -11.82 -12.94
N ARG A 154 25.57 -10.87 -13.75
CA ARG A 154 26.63 -11.12 -14.74
C ARG A 154 27.95 -11.51 -14.08
N ALA A 155 28.37 -10.80 -13.02
CA ALA A 155 29.59 -11.11 -12.29
C ALA A 155 29.52 -12.49 -11.61
N ILE A 156 28.40 -12.84 -10.98
CA ILE A 156 28.16 -14.16 -10.38
C ILE A 156 28.17 -15.25 -11.45
N ALA A 157 27.56 -15.01 -12.61
CA ALA A 157 27.58 -15.96 -13.72
C ALA A 157 29.01 -16.22 -14.23
N ALA A 158 29.81 -15.16 -14.39
CA ALA A 158 31.22 -15.27 -14.78
C ALA A 158 32.06 -16.01 -13.73
N ALA A 159 31.88 -15.70 -12.45
CA ALA A 159 32.56 -16.39 -11.35
C ALA A 159 32.20 -17.88 -11.32
N ARG A 160 30.92 -18.23 -11.53
CA ARG A 160 30.48 -19.62 -11.63
C ARG A 160 31.13 -20.34 -12.80
N GLN A 161 31.22 -19.71 -13.98
CA GLN A 161 31.86 -20.31 -15.15
C GLN A 161 33.36 -20.57 -14.92
N ALA A 162 34.07 -19.63 -14.30
CA ALA A 162 35.49 -19.81 -13.95
C ALA A 162 35.71 -20.99 -13.00
N LEU A 163 34.86 -21.14 -11.97
CA LEU A 163 34.92 -22.26 -11.03
C LEU A 163 34.64 -23.62 -11.69
N LEU A 164 33.74 -23.67 -12.67
CA LEU A 164 33.44 -24.89 -13.41
C LEU A 164 34.59 -25.32 -14.33
N GLY A 165 35.38 -24.39 -14.84
CA GLY A 165 36.57 -24.68 -15.66
C GLY A 165 37.80 -25.15 -14.87
N LEU A 166 37.75 -25.10 -13.53
CA LEU A 166 38.80 -25.62 -12.65
C LEU A 166 38.60 -27.10 -12.26
N ARG A 167 37.51 -27.73 -12.72
CA ARG A 167 37.23 -29.17 -12.56
C ARG A 167 37.54 -29.93 -13.83
#